data_AF-T0CE49-F1
#
_entry.id   AF-T0CE49-F1
#
_cell.length_a   1.000
_cell.length_b   1.000
_cell.length_c   1.000
_cell.angle_alpha   90.00
_cell.angle_beta   90.00
_cell.angle_gamma   90.00
#
_symmetry.space_group_name_H-M   'P 1'
#
loop_
_entity.id
_entity.type
_entity.pdbx_description
1 polymer ?
#
loop_
_entity_poly.entity_id
_entity_poly.type
_entity_poly.pdbx_seq_one_letter_code
_entity_poly.pdbx_strand_id
1 'polypeptide(L)'
;MKFMGRSMLALYAFVAISGSTYASIFTFGELLLKPVSIKSKIVKEGVSGSSITSLKDSIHNSVASLSHGHASLSDGLTAVKVDATKEDAAKIGRIQAALKMNHDTVTGQEFKDIVNDLAYIASVYGEDSSKLLNCSYCKSEQLASLGFKSNITVIADPSLKRLVSRLPKSSTAISRYISKMSRKGNAKDISRYLDSGDRKTLALFMSFNDRGAKKEYKQFYEAVSKYNSDKAGNVTFAGPTAKATFWKIIDGKFSPQRAAKLAKAINEAAKKPASKREDEFYKQLYKISDKTPETANSIEELKAKKCFFK
;
A
#
# COMPACT_ATOMS: atom_id res chain seq x y z
N MET A 1 -28.26 -81.68 -6.78
CA MET A 1 -28.72 -80.94 -5.58
C MET A 1 -27.54 -80.16 -5.02
N LYS A 2 -27.71 -78.82 -4.84
CA LYS A 2 -27.12 -77.90 -3.84
C LYS A 2 -25.65 -78.16 -3.42
N PHE A 3 -24.68 -77.27 -3.58
CA PHE A 3 -24.60 -75.91 -3.03
C PHE A 3 -23.51 -75.11 -3.78
N MET A 4 -23.90 -74.07 -4.51
CA MET A 4 -23.04 -72.90 -4.74
C MET A 4 -23.34 -71.90 -3.63
N GLY A 5 -22.34 -71.44 -2.90
CA GLY A 5 -22.59 -70.50 -1.82
C GLY A 5 -21.33 -69.92 -1.19
N ARG A 6 -21.00 -68.70 -1.61
CA ARG A 6 -20.47 -67.61 -0.77
C ARG A 6 -19.07 -67.81 -0.18
N SER A 7 -18.05 -67.39 -0.90
CA SER A 7 -16.78 -66.91 -0.32
C SER A 7 -16.00 -66.07 -1.33
N MET A 8 -16.53 -64.90 -1.73
CA MET A 8 -15.72 -63.91 -2.46
C MET A 8 -16.31 -62.49 -2.45
N LEU A 9 -16.89 -62.06 -1.33
CA LEU A 9 -17.41 -60.70 -1.17
C LEU A 9 -17.20 -60.23 0.28
N ALA A 10 -15.94 -60.14 0.69
CA ALA A 10 -15.57 -59.53 1.98
C ALA A 10 -14.19 -58.85 1.94
N LEU A 11 -13.76 -58.35 0.77
CA LEU A 11 -12.46 -57.67 0.63
C LEU A 11 -12.49 -56.45 -0.30
N TYR A 12 -13.65 -55.79 -0.42
CA TYR A 12 -13.80 -54.52 -1.15
C TYR A 12 -14.61 -53.45 -0.39
N ALA A 13 -14.76 -53.60 0.93
CA ALA A 13 -15.47 -52.63 1.77
C ALA A 13 -14.55 -51.86 2.75
N PHE A 14 -13.22 -51.89 2.56
CA PHE A 14 -12.26 -51.26 3.48
C PHE A 14 -11.27 -50.26 2.84
N VAL A 15 -11.53 -49.79 1.62
CA VAL A 15 -10.72 -48.73 0.97
C VAL A 15 -11.55 -47.48 0.60
N ALA A 16 -12.73 -47.31 1.23
CA ALA A 16 -13.58 -46.14 1.01
C ALA A 16 -13.71 -45.23 2.25
N ILE A 17 -12.79 -45.31 3.21
CA ILE A 17 -12.77 -44.42 4.39
C ILE A 17 -11.34 -43.99 4.71
N SER A 18 -10.76 -43.13 3.86
CA SER A 18 -9.68 -42.22 4.26
C SER A 18 -9.46 -41.11 3.22
N GLY A 19 -10.54 -40.72 2.54
CA GLY A 19 -10.61 -39.49 1.75
C GLY A 19 -11.52 -38.48 2.42
N SER A 20 -11.46 -38.33 3.75
CA SER A 20 -11.95 -37.09 4.35
C SER A 20 -11.02 -35.99 3.84
N THR A 21 -11.37 -35.41 2.70
CA THR A 21 -11.04 -34.03 2.41
C THR A 21 -11.42 -33.28 3.68
N TYR A 22 -10.43 -32.91 4.48
CA TYR A 22 -10.59 -31.87 5.48
C TYR A 22 -10.93 -30.63 4.67
N ALA A 23 -12.21 -30.48 4.31
CA ALA A 23 -12.77 -29.21 3.94
C ALA A 23 -12.46 -28.36 5.15
N SER A 24 -11.46 -27.50 5.00
CA SER A 24 -11.03 -26.63 6.06
C SER A 24 -12.27 -25.90 6.54
N ILE A 25 -12.64 -26.12 7.79
CA ILE A 25 -13.78 -25.47 8.44
C ILE A 25 -13.47 -23.97 8.65
N PHE A 26 -12.26 -23.51 8.30
CA PHE A 26 -11.85 -22.13 8.47
C PHE A 26 -12.50 -21.22 7.41
N THR A 27 -13.14 -20.19 7.93
CA THR A 27 -13.60 -19.05 7.15
C THR A 27 -12.41 -18.25 6.63
N PHE A 28 -12.61 -17.50 5.56
CA PHE A 28 -11.60 -16.58 5.06
C PHE A 28 -11.19 -15.55 6.12
N GLY A 29 -12.13 -15.10 6.97
CA GLY A 29 -11.83 -14.18 8.08
C GLY A 29 -10.85 -14.77 9.09
N GLU A 30 -11.00 -16.04 9.45
CA GLU A 30 -10.05 -16.73 10.34
C GLU A 30 -8.69 -16.94 9.68
N LEU A 31 -8.67 -17.18 8.37
CA LEU A 31 -7.42 -17.30 7.61
C LEU A 31 -6.64 -15.98 7.62
N LEU A 32 -7.30 -14.82 7.46
CA LEU A 32 -6.64 -13.52 7.51
C LEU A 32 -5.98 -13.23 8.87
N LEU A 33 -6.50 -13.80 9.95
CA LEU A 33 -5.99 -13.64 11.31
C LEU A 33 -4.86 -14.62 11.66
N LYS A 34 -4.65 -15.68 10.86
CA LYS A 34 -3.66 -16.74 11.13
C LYS A 34 -2.44 -16.63 10.19
N PRO A 35 -1.25 -16.23 10.68
CA PRO A 35 -0.07 -15.96 9.85
C PRO A 35 0.39 -17.14 8.97
N VAL A 36 0.25 -18.38 9.44
CA VAL A 36 0.66 -19.58 8.71
C VAL A 36 -0.32 -19.90 7.58
N SER A 37 -1.62 -19.77 7.83
CA SER A 37 -2.69 -20.05 6.87
C SER A 37 -2.75 -19.03 5.73
N ILE A 38 -2.52 -17.75 6.03
CA ILE A 38 -2.48 -16.72 4.98
C ILE A 38 -1.25 -16.88 4.08
N LYS A 39 -0.10 -17.31 4.63
CA LYS A 39 1.12 -17.54 3.85
C LYS A 39 0.89 -18.60 2.76
N SER A 40 0.25 -19.72 3.09
CA SER A 40 -0.01 -20.77 2.11
C SER A 40 -0.95 -20.32 0.99
N LYS A 41 -2.00 -19.55 1.31
CA LYS A 41 -2.87 -18.92 0.31
C LYS A 41 -2.09 -17.95 -0.58
N ILE A 42 -1.27 -17.06 -0.02
CA ILE A 42 -0.42 -16.13 -0.77
C ILE A 42 0.48 -16.86 -1.77
N VAL A 43 1.11 -17.98 -1.36
CA VAL A 43 1.95 -18.79 -2.24
C VAL A 43 1.14 -19.47 -3.35
N LYS A 44 -0.06 -19.99 -3.05
CA LYS A 44 -0.96 -20.57 -4.06
C LYS A 44 -1.35 -19.57 -5.14
N GLU A 45 -1.40 -18.27 -4.82
CA GLU A 45 -1.68 -17.19 -5.78
C GLU A 45 -0.43 -16.75 -6.59
N GLY A 46 0.68 -17.49 -6.49
CA GLY A 46 1.89 -17.25 -7.30
C GLY A 46 2.86 -16.21 -6.73
N VAL A 47 2.64 -15.73 -5.50
CA VAL A 47 3.56 -14.80 -4.82
C VAL A 47 4.73 -15.58 -4.22
N SER A 48 5.96 -15.10 -4.42
CA SER A 48 7.18 -15.78 -3.96
C SER A 48 8.21 -14.84 -3.32
N GLY A 49 9.24 -15.41 -2.71
CA GLY A 49 10.36 -14.65 -2.12
C GLY A 49 9.93 -13.66 -1.03
N SER A 50 10.57 -12.48 -1.02
CA SER A 50 10.31 -11.41 -0.05
C SER A 50 8.91 -10.79 -0.19
N SER A 51 8.29 -10.89 -1.37
CA SER A 51 6.92 -10.43 -1.64
C SER A 51 5.88 -11.10 -0.74
N ILE A 52 6.11 -12.36 -0.35
CA ILE A 52 5.22 -13.09 0.56
C ILE A 52 5.12 -12.36 1.89
N THR A 53 6.26 -12.00 2.47
CA THR A 53 6.32 -11.30 3.76
C THR A 53 5.69 -9.93 3.66
N SER A 54 5.98 -9.17 2.60
CA SER A 54 5.38 -7.85 2.39
C SER A 54 3.85 -7.89 2.28
N LEU A 55 3.31 -8.83 1.50
CA LEU A 55 1.86 -8.96 1.34
C LEU A 55 1.19 -9.42 2.64
N LYS A 56 1.79 -10.40 3.32
CA LYS A 56 1.32 -10.89 4.62
C LYS A 56 1.27 -9.75 5.66
N ASP A 57 2.34 -8.98 5.78
CA ASP A 57 2.42 -7.87 6.73
C ASP A 57 1.41 -6.77 6.37
N SER A 58 1.23 -6.47 5.08
CA SER A 58 0.21 -5.54 4.60
C SER A 58 -1.21 -5.99 4.98
N ILE A 59 -1.54 -7.27 4.79
CA ILE A 59 -2.83 -7.85 5.21
C ILE A 59 -2.99 -7.73 6.73
N HIS A 60 -2.00 -8.19 7.49
CA HIS A 60 -2.03 -8.14 8.95
C HIS A 60 -2.24 -6.71 9.48
N ASN A 61 -1.48 -5.75 8.98
CA ASN A 61 -1.61 -4.34 9.37
C ASN A 61 -2.98 -3.77 9.02
N SER A 62 -3.55 -4.19 7.88
CA SER A 62 -4.89 -3.75 7.47
C SER A 62 -5.98 -4.30 8.39
N VAL A 63 -5.90 -5.60 8.72
CA VAL A 63 -6.83 -6.25 9.65
C VAL A 63 -6.72 -5.59 11.03
N ALA A 64 -5.51 -5.52 11.59
CA ALA A 64 -5.27 -4.96 12.91
C ALA A 64 -5.76 -3.50 13.04
N SER A 65 -5.56 -2.69 11.99
CA SER A 65 -6.02 -1.30 11.99
C SER A 65 -7.54 -1.15 11.90
N LEU A 66 -8.24 -2.12 11.30
CA LEU A 66 -9.69 -2.08 11.15
C LEU A 66 -10.41 -2.75 12.32
N SER A 67 -9.78 -3.73 12.98
CA SER A 67 -10.33 -4.38 14.17
C SER A 67 -9.94 -3.70 15.48
N HIS A 68 -9.14 -2.64 15.46
CA HIS A 68 -8.75 -1.92 16.67
C HIS A 68 -9.98 -1.41 17.43
N GLY A 69 -10.02 -1.60 18.75
CA GLY A 69 -11.17 -1.19 19.57
C GLY A 69 -12.46 -1.99 19.35
N HIS A 70 -12.43 -3.04 18.51
CA HIS A 70 -13.58 -3.85 18.16
C HIS A 70 -13.35 -5.33 18.48
N ALA A 71 -14.42 -6.08 18.72
CA ALA A 71 -14.33 -7.51 19.04
C ALA A 71 -13.88 -8.35 17.84
N SER A 72 -14.16 -7.90 16.61
CA SER A 72 -13.77 -8.57 15.38
C SER A 72 -13.52 -7.59 14.24
N LEU A 73 -12.86 -8.05 13.16
CA LEU A 73 -12.73 -7.30 11.91
C LEU A 73 -14.11 -6.95 11.31
N SER A 74 -15.10 -7.83 11.46
CA SER A 74 -16.46 -7.59 10.94
C SER A 74 -17.14 -6.42 11.65
N ASP A 75 -16.95 -6.30 12.96
CA ASP A 75 -17.52 -5.21 13.77
C ASP A 75 -16.86 -3.87 13.42
N GLY A 76 -15.53 -3.86 13.27
CA GLY A 76 -14.82 -2.65 12.85
C GLY A 76 -15.18 -2.20 11.44
N LEU A 77 -15.35 -3.13 10.50
CA LEU A 77 -15.88 -2.82 9.17
C LEU A 77 -17.29 -2.25 9.22
N THR A 78 -18.14 -2.73 10.13
CA THR A 78 -19.50 -2.21 10.33
C THR A 78 -19.48 -0.78 10.86
N ALA A 79 -18.63 -0.50 11.86
CA ALA A 79 -18.45 0.84 12.40
C ALA A 79 -17.97 1.82 11.33
N VAL A 80 -16.96 1.44 10.55
CA VAL A 80 -16.42 2.25 9.45
C VAL A 80 -17.47 2.53 8.37
N LYS A 81 -18.37 1.58 8.09
CA LYS A 81 -19.37 1.69 7.03
C LYS A 81 -20.35 2.85 7.23
N VAL A 82 -20.60 3.26 8.47
CA VAL A 82 -21.55 4.33 8.83
C VAL A 82 -21.15 5.66 8.18
N ASP A 83 -19.85 5.97 8.16
CA ASP A 83 -19.31 7.22 7.61
C ASP A 83 -18.69 7.05 6.21
N ALA A 84 -18.86 5.87 5.61
CA ALA A 84 -18.26 5.54 4.33
C ALA A 84 -19.03 6.17 3.15
N THR A 85 -18.32 6.50 2.08
CA THR A 85 -18.99 6.85 0.82
C THR A 85 -19.74 5.64 0.27
N LYS A 86 -20.75 5.84 -0.60
CA LYS A 86 -21.47 4.72 -1.24
C LYS A 86 -20.52 3.73 -1.92
N GLU A 87 -19.47 4.24 -2.54
CA GLU A 87 -18.48 3.42 -3.24
C GLU A 87 -17.58 2.63 -2.29
N ASP A 88 -17.26 3.20 -1.12
CA ASP A 88 -16.44 2.54 -0.10
C ASP A 88 -17.27 1.55 0.72
N ALA A 89 -18.54 1.85 0.99
CA ALA A 89 -19.50 0.95 1.60
C ALA A 89 -19.70 -0.34 0.77
N ALA A 90 -19.61 -0.25 -0.56
CA ALA A 90 -19.63 -1.41 -1.44
C ALA A 90 -18.38 -2.29 -1.28
N LYS A 91 -17.19 -1.67 -1.18
CA LYS A 91 -15.93 -2.38 -0.90
C LYS A 91 -15.99 -3.08 0.46
N ILE A 92 -16.48 -2.38 1.49
CA ILE A 92 -16.72 -2.95 2.83
C ILE A 92 -17.66 -4.14 2.76
N GLY A 93 -18.78 -4.02 2.02
CA GLY A 93 -19.73 -5.12 1.82
C GLY A 93 -19.10 -6.36 1.20
N ARG A 94 -18.23 -6.19 0.19
CA ARG A 94 -17.48 -7.31 -0.41
C ARG A 94 -16.55 -7.99 0.60
N ILE A 95 -15.81 -7.20 1.39
CA ILE A 95 -14.93 -7.75 2.44
C ILE A 95 -15.79 -8.54 3.43
N GLN A 96 -16.86 -7.96 3.96
CA GLN A 96 -17.74 -8.62 4.94
C GLN A 96 -18.38 -9.91 4.41
N ALA A 97 -18.75 -9.95 3.13
CA ALA A 97 -19.25 -11.17 2.49
C ALA A 97 -18.15 -12.24 2.44
N ALA A 98 -16.95 -11.85 1.99
CA ALA A 98 -15.82 -12.76 1.88
C ALA A 98 -15.39 -13.34 3.24
N LEU A 99 -15.43 -12.57 4.32
CA LEU A 99 -15.06 -13.05 5.66
C LEU A 99 -15.86 -14.28 6.11
N LYS A 100 -17.08 -14.47 5.57
CA LYS A 100 -17.97 -15.60 5.89
C LYS A 100 -17.79 -16.80 4.95
N MET A 101 -17.09 -16.62 3.83
CA MET A 101 -16.87 -17.68 2.86
C MET A 101 -15.88 -18.71 3.41
N ASN A 102 -16.02 -19.96 2.98
CA ASN A 102 -14.96 -20.94 3.18
C ASN A 102 -13.71 -20.48 2.41
N HIS A 103 -12.55 -20.47 3.07
CA HIS A 103 -11.32 -19.97 2.47
C HIS A 103 -10.90 -20.70 1.17
N ASP A 104 -11.30 -21.98 1.01
CA ASP A 104 -11.02 -22.78 -0.19
C ASP A 104 -11.89 -22.35 -1.38
N THR A 105 -13.05 -21.72 -1.11
CA THR A 105 -13.99 -21.26 -2.15
C THR A 105 -13.65 -19.86 -2.67
N VAL A 106 -12.76 -19.13 -1.99
CA VAL A 106 -12.32 -17.80 -2.42
C VAL A 106 -11.35 -17.96 -3.60
N THR A 107 -11.80 -17.57 -4.79
CA THR A 107 -11.01 -17.61 -6.01
C THR A 107 -9.80 -16.67 -5.91
N GLY A 108 -8.80 -16.87 -6.76
CA GLY A 108 -7.63 -16.00 -6.77
C GLY A 108 -7.96 -14.54 -7.08
N GLN A 109 -8.93 -14.31 -7.97
CA GLN A 109 -9.37 -12.94 -8.30
C GLN A 109 -10.09 -12.29 -7.11
N GLU A 110 -11.02 -13.00 -6.46
CA GLU A 110 -11.69 -12.50 -5.26
C GLU A 110 -10.68 -12.21 -4.15
N PHE A 111 -9.73 -13.12 -3.90
CA PHE A 111 -8.68 -12.91 -2.90
C PHE A 111 -7.93 -11.60 -3.12
N LYS A 112 -7.50 -11.34 -4.36
CA LYS A 112 -6.80 -10.10 -4.73
C LYS A 112 -7.68 -8.86 -4.52
N ASP A 113 -8.93 -8.93 -4.94
CA ASP A 113 -9.86 -7.80 -4.80
C ASP A 113 -10.15 -7.50 -3.33
N ILE A 114 -10.35 -8.52 -2.50
CA ILE A 114 -10.54 -8.37 -1.06
C ILE A 114 -9.30 -7.81 -0.39
N VAL A 115 -8.10 -8.30 -0.72
CA VAL A 115 -6.85 -7.78 -0.14
C VAL A 115 -6.63 -6.32 -0.52
N ASN A 116 -6.93 -5.95 -1.77
CA ASN A 116 -6.84 -4.58 -2.25
C ASN A 116 -7.86 -3.66 -1.56
N ASP A 117 -9.12 -4.11 -1.44
CA ASP A 117 -10.18 -3.38 -0.75
C ASP A 117 -9.86 -3.23 0.74
N LEU A 118 -9.41 -4.30 1.39
CA LEU A 118 -9.03 -4.31 2.81
C LEU A 118 -7.91 -3.30 3.07
N ALA A 119 -6.86 -3.32 2.25
CA ALA A 119 -5.76 -2.38 2.38
C ALA A 119 -6.23 -0.94 2.13
N TYR A 120 -7.09 -0.74 1.13
CA TYR A 120 -7.66 0.58 0.88
C TYR A 120 -8.48 1.10 2.07
N ILE A 121 -9.44 0.30 2.57
CA ILE A 121 -10.33 0.69 3.67
C ILE A 121 -9.53 0.95 4.96
N ALA A 122 -8.53 0.12 5.27
CA ALA A 122 -7.63 0.35 6.41
C ALA A 122 -6.86 1.66 6.27
N SER A 123 -6.37 2.00 5.07
CA SER A 123 -5.61 3.23 4.84
C SER A 123 -6.44 4.50 5.00
N VAL A 124 -7.75 4.44 4.70
CA VAL A 124 -8.66 5.60 4.74
C VAL A 124 -9.35 5.72 6.09
N TYR A 125 -9.90 4.61 6.59
CA TYR A 125 -10.83 4.60 7.71
C TYR A 125 -10.30 3.92 8.97
N GLY A 126 -9.25 3.11 8.86
CA GLY A 126 -8.71 2.40 10.01
C GLY A 126 -8.34 3.36 11.15
N GLU A 127 -8.52 2.92 12.39
CA GLU A 127 -8.22 3.77 13.56
C GLU A 127 -6.72 4.08 13.62
N ASP A 128 -5.91 3.07 13.28
CA ASP A 128 -4.47 3.18 13.08
C ASP A 128 -4.06 3.66 11.68
N SER A 129 -5.00 4.18 10.86
CA SER A 129 -4.67 4.77 9.56
C SER A 129 -3.64 5.90 9.65
N SER A 130 -3.55 6.57 10.80
CA SER A 130 -2.51 7.58 11.07
C SER A 130 -1.12 6.99 11.28
N LYS A 131 -1.04 5.69 11.58
CA LYS A 131 0.18 4.91 11.72
C LYS A 131 0.49 4.11 10.45
N LEU A 132 -0.31 4.20 9.40
CA LEU A 132 -0.18 3.41 8.17
C LEU A 132 -0.02 4.30 6.94
N LEU A 133 0.91 3.93 6.05
CA LEU A 133 1.07 4.53 4.73
C LEU A 133 1.10 3.48 3.63
N ASN A 134 0.39 3.77 2.54
CA ASN A 134 0.47 3.02 1.30
C ASN A 134 1.56 3.64 0.42
N CYS A 135 2.58 2.86 0.08
CA CYS A 135 3.61 3.31 -0.85
C CYS A 135 3.31 2.72 -2.23
N SER A 136 2.96 3.58 -3.20
CA SER A 136 2.62 3.14 -4.55
C SER A 136 3.82 2.53 -5.30
N TYR A 137 5.06 2.89 -4.92
CA TYR A 137 6.29 2.38 -5.53
C TYR A 137 7.05 1.33 -4.73
N CYS A 138 6.79 1.17 -3.44
CA CYS A 138 7.42 0.15 -2.60
C CYS A 138 6.77 -1.23 -2.77
N LYS A 139 6.13 -1.44 -3.92
CA LYS A 139 5.49 -2.70 -4.29
C LYS A 139 6.51 -3.50 -5.06
N SER A 140 6.66 -4.78 -4.73
CA SER A 140 7.44 -5.67 -5.58
C SER A 140 6.76 -5.74 -6.95
N GLU A 141 7.57 -5.81 -8.01
CA GLU A 141 7.07 -5.93 -9.38
C GLU A 141 6.15 -7.15 -9.54
N GLN A 142 6.50 -8.23 -8.86
CA GLN A 142 5.68 -9.43 -8.76
C GLN A 142 4.29 -9.15 -8.18
N LEU A 143 4.19 -8.40 -7.06
CA LEU A 143 2.87 -8.10 -6.48
C LEU A 143 2.03 -7.25 -7.43
N ALA A 144 2.65 -6.28 -8.11
CA ALA A 144 1.96 -5.45 -9.09
C ALA A 144 1.49 -6.27 -10.30
N SER A 145 2.33 -7.15 -10.86
CA SER A 145 1.98 -8.00 -12.00
C SER A 145 0.89 -9.01 -11.67
N LEU A 146 0.84 -9.47 -10.42
CA LEU A 146 -0.23 -10.33 -9.92
C LEU A 146 -1.52 -9.57 -9.59
N GLY A 147 -1.52 -8.23 -9.63
CA GLY A 147 -2.70 -7.38 -9.44
C GLY A 147 -2.91 -6.87 -8.01
N PHE A 148 -1.92 -6.98 -7.12
CA PHE A 148 -1.97 -6.37 -5.79
C PHE A 148 -1.60 -4.87 -5.88
N LYS A 149 -2.55 -4.03 -5.48
CA LYS A 149 -2.53 -2.57 -5.71
C LYS A 149 -2.04 -1.77 -4.51
N SER A 150 -1.79 -2.37 -3.36
CA SER A 150 -1.44 -1.62 -2.14
C SER A 150 -0.45 -2.39 -1.28
N ASN A 151 0.52 -1.68 -0.71
CA ASN A 151 1.40 -2.21 0.33
C ASN A 151 1.31 -1.26 1.53
N ILE A 152 0.59 -1.69 2.56
CA ILE A 152 0.47 -0.94 3.81
C ILE A 152 1.67 -1.22 4.70
N THR A 153 2.35 -0.14 5.07
CA THR A 153 3.47 -0.17 5.99
C THR A 153 3.18 0.65 7.23
N VAL A 154 3.62 0.14 8.38
CA VAL A 154 3.59 0.89 9.63
C VAL A 154 4.62 2.02 9.56
N ILE A 155 4.19 3.22 9.92
CA ILE A 155 5.07 4.37 10.04
C ILE A 155 6.00 4.13 11.22
N ALA A 156 7.31 4.25 11.01
CA ALA A 156 8.31 4.15 12.06
C ALA A 156 8.51 5.50 12.76
N ASP A 157 8.66 6.60 12.00
CA ASP A 157 8.99 7.92 12.55
C ASP A 157 7.79 8.57 13.29
N PRO A 158 7.93 8.94 14.57
CA PRO A 158 6.87 9.61 15.34
C PRO A 158 6.46 10.97 14.79
N SER A 159 7.40 11.68 14.14
CA SER A 159 7.12 13.01 13.57
C SER A 159 6.21 12.89 12.34
N LEU A 160 6.46 11.88 11.50
CA LEU A 160 5.62 11.55 10.36
C LEU A 160 4.24 11.07 10.81
N LYS A 161 4.16 10.21 11.83
CA LYS A 161 2.87 9.82 12.46
C LYS A 161 2.03 11.02 12.87
N ARG A 162 2.65 12.02 13.52
CA ARG A 162 1.98 13.25 13.95
C ARG A 162 1.47 14.09 12.77
N LEU A 163 2.14 14.05 11.62
CA LEU A 163 1.67 14.74 10.43
C LEU A 163 0.50 13.98 9.80
N VAL A 164 0.60 12.66 9.67
CA VAL A 164 -0.48 11.82 9.14
C VAL A 164 -1.73 11.89 10.02
N SER A 165 -1.59 11.93 11.35
CA SER A 165 -2.74 12.03 12.27
C SER A 165 -3.53 13.33 12.16
N ARG A 166 -2.93 14.37 11.56
CA ARG A 166 -3.59 15.67 11.30
C ARG A 166 -4.24 15.74 9.92
N LEU A 167 -4.01 14.74 9.06
CA LEU A 167 -4.65 14.70 7.76
C LEU A 167 -6.14 14.35 7.93
N PRO A 168 -7.00 14.87 7.04
CA PRO A 168 -8.40 14.46 7.03
C PRO A 168 -8.53 12.95 6.80
N LYS A 169 -9.51 12.32 7.43
CA LYS A 169 -9.74 10.87 7.33
C LYS A 169 -10.53 10.47 6.08
N SER A 170 -11.48 11.28 5.62
CA SER A 170 -12.31 10.93 4.46
C SER A 170 -11.69 11.36 3.13
N SER A 171 -11.90 10.57 2.08
CA SER A 171 -11.40 10.83 0.72
C SER A 171 -11.82 12.22 0.19
N THR A 172 -13.07 12.62 0.46
CA THR A 172 -13.59 13.95 0.09
C THR A 172 -12.85 15.06 0.83
N ALA A 173 -12.61 14.90 2.13
CA ALA A 173 -11.91 15.90 2.93
C ALA A 173 -10.42 15.98 2.56
N ILE A 174 -9.77 14.85 2.25
CA ILE A 174 -8.41 14.81 1.70
C ILE A 174 -8.33 15.58 0.39
N SER A 175 -9.28 15.37 -0.52
CA SER A 175 -9.32 16.08 -1.81
C SER A 175 -9.44 17.59 -1.60
N ARG A 176 -10.34 18.04 -0.72
CA ARG A 176 -10.46 19.47 -0.35
C ARG A 176 -9.19 20.02 0.29
N TYR A 177 -8.51 19.22 1.12
CA TYR A 177 -7.24 19.60 1.74
C TYR A 177 -6.15 19.80 0.68
N ILE A 178 -6.01 18.88 -0.28
CA ILE A 178 -5.11 19.02 -1.43
C ILE A 178 -5.44 20.28 -2.22
N SER A 179 -6.71 20.55 -2.53
CA SER A 179 -7.12 21.77 -3.24
C SER A 179 -6.77 23.06 -2.47
N LYS A 180 -6.89 23.05 -1.14
CA LYS A 180 -6.51 24.18 -0.28
C LYS A 180 -5.00 24.39 -0.27
N MET A 181 -4.24 23.33 -0.07
CA MET A 181 -2.77 23.39 -0.04
C MET A 181 -2.19 23.73 -1.41
N SER A 182 -2.83 23.28 -2.49
CA SER A 182 -2.44 23.60 -3.87
C SER A 182 -2.52 25.10 -4.12
N ARG A 183 -3.63 25.73 -3.74
CA ARG A 183 -3.80 27.20 -3.81
C ARG A 183 -2.76 27.95 -2.97
N LYS A 184 -2.51 27.51 -1.74
CA LYS A 184 -1.52 28.13 -0.84
C LYS A 184 -0.09 28.05 -1.39
N GLY A 185 0.24 26.99 -2.13
CA GLY A 185 1.58 26.72 -2.65
C GLY A 185 1.79 27.05 -4.13
N ASN A 186 0.87 27.78 -4.77
CA ASN A 186 0.85 28.01 -6.22
C ASN A 186 1.03 26.73 -7.06
N ALA A 187 0.41 25.63 -6.60
CA ALA A 187 0.46 24.35 -7.25
C ALA A 187 -0.86 24.04 -7.96
N LYS A 188 -0.79 23.30 -9.08
CA LYS A 188 -1.96 22.78 -9.79
C LYS A 188 -2.67 21.74 -8.92
N ASP A 189 -3.96 21.91 -8.72
CA ASP A 189 -4.79 20.89 -8.07
C ASP A 189 -5.03 19.71 -9.00
N ILE A 190 -4.53 18.55 -8.59
CA ILE A 190 -4.60 17.28 -9.32
C ILE A 190 -5.36 16.20 -8.54
N SER A 191 -6.00 16.56 -7.42
CA SER A 191 -6.65 15.61 -6.51
C SER A 191 -7.60 14.65 -7.24
N ARG A 192 -8.33 15.12 -8.24
CA ARG A 192 -9.29 14.34 -9.03
C ARG A 192 -8.67 13.23 -9.89
N TYR A 193 -7.40 13.37 -10.26
CA TYR A 193 -6.69 12.44 -11.15
C TYR A 193 -5.83 11.41 -10.42
N LEU A 194 -5.78 11.49 -9.09
CA LEU A 194 -5.03 10.58 -8.25
C LEU A 194 -5.95 9.49 -7.71
N ASP A 195 -5.41 8.28 -7.61
CA ASP A 195 -6.01 7.25 -6.75
C ASP A 195 -5.95 7.68 -5.28
N SER A 196 -6.74 7.02 -4.45
CA SER A 196 -6.87 7.38 -3.03
C SER A 196 -5.58 7.26 -2.21
N GLY A 197 -4.72 6.28 -2.53
CA GLY A 197 -3.43 6.10 -1.87
C GLY A 197 -2.49 7.25 -2.19
N ASP A 198 -2.38 7.59 -3.47
CA ASP A 198 -1.61 8.72 -3.96
C ASP A 198 -2.16 10.05 -3.42
N ARG A 199 -3.48 10.22 -3.25
CA ARG A 199 -4.07 11.41 -2.60
C ARG A 199 -3.57 11.57 -1.17
N LYS A 200 -3.59 10.50 -0.36
CA LYS A 200 -3.16 10.57 1.05
C LYS A 200 -1.66 10.88 1.15
N THR A 201 -0.84 10.23 0.33
CA THR A 201 0.61 10.48 0.30
C THR A 201 0.94 11.87 -0.21
N LEU A 202 0.22 12.38 -1.22
CA LEU A 202 0.36 13.77 -1.66
C LEU A 202 -0.08 14.75 -0.58
N ALA A 203 -1.21 14.52 0.09
CA ALA A 203 -1.68 15.37 1.19
C ALA A 203 -0.65 15.42 2.33
N LEU A 204 -0.06 14.28 2.70
CA LEU A 204 1.05 14.20 3.65
C LEU A 204 2.24 15.04 3.19
N PHE A 205 2.68 14.85 1.95
CA PHE A 205 3.77 15.64 1.38
C PHE A 205 3.48 17.14 1.44
N MET A 206 2.27 17.58 1.08
CA MET A 206 1.89 18.98 1.11
C MET A 206 1.86 19.56 2.54
N SER A 207 1.53 18.74 3.54
CA SER A 207 1.57 19.12 4.96
C SER A 207 2.99 19.42 5.46
N PHE A 208 4.02 18.98 4.74
CA PHE A 208 5.41 19.27 5.11
C PHE A 208 5.73 20.76 5.06
N ASN A 209 4.96 21.57 4.33
CA ASN A 209 5.11 23.03 4.31
C ASN A 209 4.42 23.76 5.49
N ASP A 210 3.77 23.04 6.40
CA ASP A 210 3.08 23.66 7.54
C ASP A 210 4.03 23.89 8.74
N ARG A 211 3.66 24.83 9.62
CA ARG A 211 4.51 25.29 10.74
C ARG A 211 4.96 24.14 11.66
N GLY A 212 4.18 23.08 11.80
CA GLY A 212 4.47 21.93 12.66
C GLY A 212 5.34 20.82 12.06
N ALA A 213 5.77 20.92 10.80
CA ALA A 213 6.68 19.95 10.19
C ALA A 213 8.14 20.21 10.60
N LYS A 214 8.92 19.12 10.73
CA LYS A 214 10.36 19.19 10.94
C LYS A 214 11.05 19.91 9.77
N LYS A 215 12.20 20.53 10.05
CA LYS A 215 12.96 21.31 9.05
C LYS A 215 13.31 20.48 7.82
N GLU A 216 13.69 19.22 8.00
CA GLU A 216 14.09 18.32 6.92
C GLU A 216 12.92 17.97 5.99
N TYR A 217 11.70 17.84 6.53
CA TYR A 217 10.49 17.65 5.73
C TYR A 217 10.15 18.91 4.92
N LYS A 218 10.29 20.10 5.52
CA LYS A 218 10.15 21.37 4.80
C LYS A 218 11.16 21.50 3.66
N GLN A 219 12.42 21.18 3.92
CA GLN A 219 13.48 21.19 2.90
C GLN A 219 13.18 20.21 1.75
N PHE A 220 12.64 19.03 2.07
CA PHE A 220 12.21 18.09 1.04
C PHE A 220 11.05 18.66 0.21
N TYR A 221 10.03 19.26 0.85
CA TYR A 221 8.93 19.92 0.16
C TYR A 221 9.41 21.04 -0.78
N GLU A 222 10.30 21.90 -0.30
CA GLU A 222 10.88 23.00 -1.07
C GLU A 222 11.69 22.50 -2.26
N ALA A 223 12.53 21.48 -2.07
CA ALA A 223 13.33 20.88 -3.14
C ALA A 223 12.44 20.30 -4.25
N VAL A 224 11.41 19.54 -3.88
CA VAL A 224 10.44 18.95 -4.83
C VAL A 224 9.63 20.04 -5.54
N SER A 225 9.20 21.07 -4.81
CA SER A 225 8.43 22.19 -5.38
C SER A 225 9.27 22.94 -6.41
N LYS A 226 10.50 23.33 -6.04
CA LYS A 226 11.44 24.02 -6.93
C LYS A 226 11.78 23.22 -8.18
N TYR A 227 11.97 21.90 -8.03
CA TYR A 227 12.24 21.03 -9.17
C TYR A 227 11.07 21.03 -10.17
N ASN A 228 9.84 21.04 -9.66
CA ASN A 228 8.60 20.97 -10.44
C ASN A 228 8.02 22.34 -10.85
N SER A 229 8.60 23.47 -10.42
CA SER A 229 8.16 24.80 -10.84
C SER A 229 8.44 25.07 -12.32
N ASP A 230 7.52 25.72 -13.03
CA ASP A 230 7.78 26.30 -14.34
C ASP A 230 8.48 27.68 -14.22
N LYS A 231 8.72 28.35 -15.36
CA LYS A 231 9.36 29.68 -15.38
C LYS A 231 8.48 30.78 -14.75
N ALA A 232 7.16 30.57 -14.70
CA ALA A 232 6.19 31.47 -14.07
C ALA A 232 5.99 31.17 -12.57
N GLY A 233 6.70 30.17 -12.02
CA GLY A 233 6.59 29.77 -10.63
C GLY A 233 5.41 28.85 -10.31
N ASN A 234 4.67 28.36 -11.32
CA ASN A 234 3.60 27.39 -11.09
C ASN A 234 4.18 26.00 -10.87
N VAL A 235 3.69 25.31 -9.85
CA VAL A 235 4.17 23.98 -9.46
C VAL A 235 3.20 22.90 -9.92
N THR A 236 3.70 21.81 -10.52
CA THR A 236 2.89 20.62 -10.82
C THR A 236 3.52 19.37 -10.20
N PHE A 237 2.87 18.80 -9.18
CA PHE A 237 3.43 17.65 -8.45
C PHE A 237 3.14 16.29 -9.10
N ALA A 238 2.10 16.15 -9.92
CA ALA A 238 1.83 14.92 -10.67
C ALA A 238 0.99 15.18 -11.93
N GLY A 239 0.82 14.14 -12.75
CA GLY A 239 0.15 14.22 -14.04
C GLY A 239 1.14 14.20 -15.22
N PRO A 240 0.67 14.48 -16.45
CA PRO A 240 1.52 14.47 -17.65
C PRO A 240 2.54 15.62 -17.71
N THR A 241 2.22 16.76 -17.08
CA THR A 241 3.07 17.97 -17.12
C THR A 241 3.99 18.11 -15.91
N ALA A 242 3.94 17.16 -14.96
CA ALA A 242 4.87 17.13 -13.84
C ALA A 242 6.24 16.64 -14.32
N LYS A 243 7.31 17.31 -13.90
CA LYS A 243 8.68 16.90 -14.24
C LYS A 243 9.10 15.66 -13.46
N ALA A 244 8.67 15.56 -12.20
CA ALA A 244 8.92 14.39 -11.38
C ALA A 244 7.90 14.21 -10.24
N THR A 245 7.64 12.96 -9.85
CA THR A 245 6.74 12.59 -8.73
C THR A 245 7.49 12.11 -7.48
N PHE A 246 8.51 12.85 -7.04
CA PHE A 246 9.35 12.47 -5.89
C PHE A 246 8.58 12.20 -4.59
N TRP A 247 7.45 12.88 -4.37
CA TRP A 247 6.64 12.75 -3.15
C TRP A 247 6.10 11.33 -2.93
N LYS A 248 6.01 10.50 -3.97
CA LYS A 248 5.56 9.10 -3.87
C LYS A 248 6.57 8.16 -3.19
N ILE A 249 7.79 8.63 -2.89
CA ILE A 249 8.78 7.87 -2.11
C ILE A 249 8.44 7.81 -0.62
N ILE A 250 7.48 8.61 -0.15
CA ILE A 250 7.10 8.65 1.25
C ILE A 250 6.39 7.34 1.60
N ASP A 251 7.07 6.52 2.39
CA ASP A 251 6.62 5.23 2.90
C ASP A 251 6.63 5.21 4.43
N GLY A 252 6.27 4.08 5.04
CA GLY A 252 6.31 3.92 6.49
C GLY A 252 7.72 4.08 7.11
N LYS A 253 8.79 3.93 6.32
CA LYS A 253 10.18 4.11 6.76
C LYS A 253 10.72 5.52 6.49
N PHE A 254 9.90 6.42 5.95
CA PHE A 254 10.31 7.78 5.65
C PHE A 254 10.61 8.54 6.96
N SER A 255 11.76 9.21 6.99
CA SER A 255 12.29 9.86 8.18
C SER A 255 12.89 11.22 7.83
N PRO A 256 13.16 12.10 8.82
CA PRO A 256 13.81 13.39 8.57
C PRO A 256 15.18 13.23 7.89
N GLN A 257 15.96 12.22 8.29
CA GLN A 257 17.27 11.95 7.70
C GLN A 257 17.15 11.55 6.22
N ARG A 258 16.16 10.70 5.88
CA ARG A 258 15.88 10.31 4.49
C ARG A 258 15.38 11.51 3.68
N ALA A 259 14.51 12.34 4.26
CA ALA A 259 14.02 13.57 3.64
C ALA A 259 15.14 14.56 3.31
N ALA A 260 16.07 14.80 4.24
CA ALA A 260 17.21 15.69 4.02
C ALA A 260 18.16 15.18 2.93
N LYS A 261 18.47 13.87 2.94
CA LYS A 261 19.27 13.21 1.90
C LYS A 261 18.64 13.39 0.52
N LEU A 262 17.34 13.12 0.40
CA LEU A 262 16.59 13.27 -0.84
C LEU A 262 16.52 14.73 -1.30
N ALA A 263 16.28 15.67 -0.39
CA ALA A 263 16.25 17.10 -0.69
C ALA A 263 17.59 17.56 -1.29
N LYS A 264 18.71 17.08 -0.75
CA LYS A 264 20.06 17.35 -1.30
C LYS A 264 20.20 16.80 -2.72
N ALA A 265 19.83 15.53 -2.95
CA ALA A 265 19.92 14.93 -4.29
C ALA A 265 19.06 15.68 -5.33
N ILE A 266 17.84 16.06 -4.96
CA ILE A 266 16.91 16.81 -5.82
C ILE A 266 17.48 18.19 -6.15
N ASN A 267 18.02 18.90 -5.16
CA ASN A 267 18.61 20.22 -5.36
C ASN A 267 19.85 20.18 -6.26
N GLU A 268 20.72 19.19 -6.10
CA GLU A 268 21.88 19.04 -7.00
C GLU A 268 21.45 18.71 -8.43
N ALA A 269 20.45 17.83 -8.59
CA ALA A 269 19.86 17.54 -9.90
C ALA A 269 19.23 18.77 -10.54
N ALA A 270 18.52 19.61 -9.78
CA ALA A 270 17.85 20.81 -10.27
C ALA A 270 18.82 21.85 -10.89
N LYS A 271 20.09 21.86 -10.45
CA LYS A 271 21.15 22.74 -11.00
C LYS A 271 21.60 22.34 -12.41
N LYS A 272 21.26 21.14 -12.87
CA LYS A 272 21.65 20.65 -14.19
C LYS A 272 20.63 21.05 -15.28
N PRO A 273 21.07 21.10 -16.55
CA PRO A 273 20.16 21.18 -17.69
C PRO A 273 19.12 20.07 -17.64
N ALA A 274 17.91 20.33 -18.15
CA ALA A 274 16.77 19.42 -18.06
C ALA A 274 17.11 17.98 -18.48
N SER A 275 17.85 17.81 -19.58
CA SER A 275 18.28 16.51 -20.11
C SER A 275 19.24 15.71 -19.21
N LYS A 276 19.86 16.33 -18.21
CA LYS A 276 20.83 15.69 -17.30
C LYS A 276 20.32 15.53 -15.86
N ARG A 277 19.10 15.99 -15.57
CA ARG A 277 18.61 16.04 -14.19
C ARG A 277 18.32 14.68 -13.60
N GLU A 278 17.76 13.78 -14.40
CA GLU A 278 17.46 12.41 -13.97
C GLU A 278 18.74 11.66 -13.61
N ASP A 279 19.72 11.63 -14.51
CA ASP A 279 21.00 10.97 -14.25
C ASP A 279 21.75 11.58 -13.07
N GLU A 280 21.73 12.92 -12.93
CA GLU A 280 22.33 13.56 -11.76
C GLU A 280 21.60 13.20 -10.47
N PHE A 281 20.26 13.11 -10.48
CA PHE A 281 19.51 12.68 -9.29
C PHE A 281 19.91 11.28 -8.83
N TYR A 282 19.93 10.30 -9.75
CA TYR A 282 20.33 8.93 -9.40
C TYR A 282 21.80 8.85 -8.98
N LYS A 283 22.70 9.59 -9.65
CA LYS A 283 24.10 9.71 -9.24
C LYS A 283 24.25 10.24 -7.81
N GLN A 284 23.42 11.21 -7.42
CA GLN A 284 23.46 11.75 -6.06
C GLN A 284 22.83 10.77 -5.05
N LEU A 285 21.77 10.04 -5.41
CA LEU A 285 21.24 8.94 -4.60
C LEU A 285 22.32 7.88 -4.30
N TYR A 286 23.12 7.49 -5.30
CA TYR A 286 24.24 6.57 -5.14
C TYR A 286 25.32 7.06 -4.18
N LYS A 287 25.58 8.37 -4.17
CA LYS A 287 26.60 8.95 -3.28
C LYS A 287 26.15 8.99 -1.82
N ILE A 288 24.86 9.13 -1.58
CA ILE A 288 24.29 9.30 -0.23
C ILE A 288 23.72 7.99 0.35
N SER A 289 23.65 6.93 -0.46
CA SER A 289 23.37 5.58 0.01
C SER A 289 24.57 5.01 0.77
N ASP A 290 24.31 3.95 1.53
CA ASP A 290 25.31 3.13 2.23
C ASP A 290 26.14 2.24 1.30
N LYS A 291 25.90 2.33 -0.03
CA LYS A 291 26.61 1.60 -1.09
C LYS A 291 26.58 0.08 -0.93
N THR A 292 25.60 -0.46 -0.20
CA THR A 292 25.41 -1.91 -0.17
C THR A 292 24.82 -2.40 -1.50
N PRO A 293 25.04 -3.67 -1.89
CA PRO A 293 24.44 -4.25 -3.08
C PRO A 293 22.90 -4.11 -3.09
N GLU A 294 22.25 -4.26 -1.94
CA GLU A 294 20.79 -4.15 -1.80
C GLU A 294 20.30 -2.74 -2.10
N THR A 295 21.00 -1.72 -1.58
CA THR A 295 20.62 -0.32 -1.78
C THR A 295 20.94 0.13 -3.20
N ALA A 296 22.01 -0.38 -3.80
CA ALA A 296 22.32 -0.15 -5.21
C ALA A 296 21.25 -0.77 -6.12
N ASN A 297 20.88 -2.03 -5.90
CA ASN A 297 19.80 -2.69 -6.64
C ASN A 297 18.47 -1.94 -6.49
N SER A 298 18.17 -1.44 -5.29
CA SER A 298 16.97 -0.63 -5.05
C SER A 298 16.98 0.68 -5.84
N ILE A 299 18.15 1.32 -6.01
CA ILE A 299 18.27 2.56 -6.79
C ILE A 299 18.12 2.26 -8.30
N GLU A 300 18.76 1.20 -8.80
CA GLU A 300 18.56 0.77 -10.19
C GLU A 300 17.10 0.40 -10.46
N GLU A 301 16.43 -0.29 -9.53
CA GLU A 301 15.01 -0.61 -9.66
C GLU A 301 14.14 0.66 -9.73
N LEU A 302 14.43 1.67 -8.90
CA LEU A 302 13.76 2.98 -8.98
C LEU A 302 14.01 3.71 -10.30
N LYS A 303 15.18 3.51 -10.93
CA LYS A 303 15.54 4.06 -12.24
C LYS A 303 14.82 3.33 -13.36
N ALA A 304 14.95 2.01 -13.41
CA ALA A 304 14.34 1.16 -14.44
C ALA A 304 12.81 1.30 -14.47
N LYS A 305 12.17 1.39 -13.29
CA LYS A 305 10.71 1.54 -13.17
C LYS A 305 10.20 2.95 -13.42
N LYS A 306 11.06 3.92 -13.72
CA LYS A 306 10.65 5.31 -13.96
C LYS A 306 9.79 5.86 -12.82
N CYS A 307 10.14 5.54 -11.57
CA CYS A 307 9.32 5.85 -10.40
C CYS A 307 9.18 7.36 -10.18
N PHE A 308 10.19 8.15 -10.54
CA PHE A 308 10.17 9.59 -10.34
C PHE A 308 9.98 10.37 -11.63
N PHE A 309 10.64 9.95 -12.71
CA PHE A 309 10.69 10.65 -13.99
C PHE A 309 9.93 9.83 -15.03
N LYS A 310 9.20 10.49 -15.93
CA LYS A 310 8.47 9.84 -17.02
C LYS A 310 9.28 9.89 -18.31
#